data_AF-A0A921ENL9-F1
#
_entry.id   AF-A0A921ENL9-F1
#
_cell.length_a   1.000
_cell.length_b   1.000
_cell.length_c   1.000
_cell.angle_alpha   90.00
_cell.angle_beta   90.00
_cell.angle_gamma   90.00
#
_symmetry.space_group_name_H-M   'P 1'
#
loop_
_entity.id
_entity.type
_entity.pdbx_description
1 polymer ?
#
loop_
_entity_poly.entity_id
_entity_poly.type
_entity_poly.pdbx_seq_one_letter_code
_entity_poly.pdbx_strand_id
1 'polypeptide(L)'
;MTDSLLASALGLALTGEELPLTDPDALNDELTAAGYPADRLQEIRRTAQAEQSVWPFRVPVETLRAIGFARFDAALADARRSLGLDGLVPATPAQRPLNRDEQRLAADRPPHWG
;
A
#
# COMPACT_ATOMS: atom_id res chain seq x y z
N MET A 1 13.73 4.15 -22.78
CA MET A 1 14.09 2.86 -22.12
C MET A 1 14.02 2.97 -20.61
N THR A 2 14.60 4.03 -20.01
CA THR A 2 14.57 4.25 -18.55
C THR A 2 13.16 4.40 -17.99
N ASP A 3 12.24 5.00 -18.75
CA ASP A 3 10.86 5.24 -18.29
C ASP A 3 10.02 3.96 -18.27
N SER A 4 10.15 3.09 -19.25
CA SER A 4 9.52 1.75 -19.20
C SER A 4 10.08 0.90 -18.07
N LEU A 5 11.40 0.97 -17.82
CA LEU A 5 11.99 0.28 -16.68
C LEU A 5 11.45 0.82 -15.35
N LEU A 6 11.27 2.15 -15.24
CA LEU A 6 10.66 2.79 -14.09
C LEU A 6 9.19 2.37 -13.93
N ALA A 7 8.40 2.38 -15.00
CA ALA A 7 7.01 1.98 -15.00
C ALA A 7 6.84 0.52 -14.57
N SER A 8 7.59 -0.42 -15.15
CA SER A 8 7.59 -1.83 -14.71
C SER A 8 8.01 -2.00 -13.25
N ALA A 9 9.03 -1.26 -12.80
CA ALA A 9 9.46 -1.30 -11.39
C ALA A 9 8.37 -0.76 -10.44
N LEU A 10 7.63 0.27 -10.84
CA LEU A 10 6.48 0.78 -10.08
C LEU A 10 5.35 -0.26 -10.05
N GLY A 11 5.05 -0.90 -11.19
CA GLY A 11 4.09 -2.00 -11.28
C GLY A 11 4.43 -3.14 -10.30
N LEU A 12 5.69 -3.59 -10.32
CA LEU A 12 6.19 -4.61 -9.39
C LEU A 12 6.06 -4.18 -7.93
N ALA A 13 6.45 -2.95 -7.60
CA ALA A 13 6.38 -2.46 -6.23
C ALA A 13 4.93 -2.36 -5.71
N LEU A 14 3.97 -2.02 -6.57
CA LEU A 14 2.57 -1.81 -6.17
C LEU A 14 1.76 -3.12 -6.14
N THR A 15 2.04 -4.04 -7.06
CA THR A 15 1.25 -5.26 -7.28
C THR A 15 1.92 -6.54 -6.79
N GLY A 16 3.25 -6.55 -6.73
CA GLY A 16 4.06 -7.75 -6.50
C GLY A 16 4.30 -8.57 -7.77
N GLU A 17 3.80 -8.12 -8.93
CA GLU A 17 3.92 -8.80 -10.22
C GLU A 17 4.76 -7.99 -11.22
N GLU A 18 5.54 -8.69 -12.05
CA GLU A 18 6.25 -8.07 -13.16
C GLU A 18 5.28 -7.77 -14.31
N LEU A 19 4.92 -6.50 -14.45
CA LEU A 19 4.03 -6.02 -15.49
C LEU A 19 4.82 -5.30 -16.59
N PRO A 20 4.47 -5.49 -17.88
CA PRO A 20 5.14 -4.85 -19.01
C PRO A 20 4.65 -3.39 -19.20
N LEU A 21 4.71 -2.60 -18.13
CA LEU A 21 4.34 -1.19 -18.13
C LEU A 21 5.42 -0.36 -18.84
N THR A 22 5.01 0.68 -19.55
CA THR A 22 5.90 1.41 -20.45
C THR A 22 6.05 2.88 -20.14
N ASP A 23 5.04 3.49 -19.53
CA ASP A 23 5.00 4.92 -19.29
C ASP A 23 4.59 5.23 -17.84
N PRO A 24 5.47 5.88 -17.04
CA PRO A 24 5.13 6.27 -15.67
C PRO A 24 4.03 7.36 -15.62
N ASP A 25 3.86 8.17 -16.66
CA ASP A 25 2.81 9.21 -16.69
C ASP A 25 1.43 8.59 -16.99
N ALA A 26 1.39 7.47 -17.72
CA ALA A 26 0.18 6.70 -18.01
C ALA A 26 -0.07 5.53 -17.01
N LEU A 27 0.67 5.49 -15.90
CA LEU A 27 0.72 4.35 -14.98
C LEU A 27 -0.66 3.88 -14.51
N ASN A 28 -1.57 4.80 -14.18
CA ASN A 28 -2.92 4.45 -13.73
C ASN A 28 -3.72 3.68 -14.80
N ASP A 29 -3.64 4.14 -16.04
CA ASP A 29 -4.38 3.56 -17.16
C ASP A 29 -3.78 2.21 -17.56
N GLU A 30 -2.44 2.11 -17.58
CA GLU A 30 -1.75 0.85 -17.86
C GLU A 30 -2.01 -0.20 -16.76
N LEU A 31 -1.98 0.20 -15.48
CA LEU A 31 -2.32 -0.70 -14.36
C LEU A 31 -3.78 -1.16 -14.46
N THR A 32 -4.70 -0.25 -14.76
CA THR A 32 -6.12 -0.60 -14.94
C THR A 32 -6.30 -1.58 -16.09
N ALA A 33 -5.63 -1.35 -17.23
CA ALA A 33 -5.65 -2.26 -18.37
C ALA A 33 -5.03 -3.64 -18.04
N ALA A 34 -4.02 -3.67 -17.15
CA ALA A 34 -3.43 -4.90 -16.62
C ALA A 34 -4.30 -5.59 -15.54
N GLY A 35 -5.49 -5.06 -15.23
CA GLY A 35 -6.42 -5.63 -14.24
C GLY A 35 -6.16 -5.21 -12.80
N TYR A 36 -5.38 -4.13 -12.61
CA TYR A 36 -5.06 -3.50 -11.32
C TYR A 36 -5.66 -2.09 -11.22
N PRO A 37 -7.01 -1.95 -11.19
CA PRO A 37 -7.63 -0.66 -10.88
C PRO A 37 -7.28 -0.24 -9.44
N ALA A 38 -7.45 1.05 -9.14
CA ALA A 38 -7.13 1.63 -7.83
C ALA A 38 -7.73 0.85 -6.65
N ASP A 39 -8.97 0.39 -6.74
CA ASP A 39 -9.63 -0.39 -5.68
C ASP A 39 -8.90 -1.71 -5.37
N ARG A 40 -8.41 -2.40 -6.40
CA ARG A 40 -7.64 -3.64 -6.25
C ARG A 40 -6.28 -3.37 -5.63
N LEU A 41 -5.62 -2.27 -6.00
CA LEU A 41 -4.34 -1.86 -5.38
C LEU A 41 -4.52 -1.53 -3.90
N GLN A 42 -5.64 -0.89 -3.53
CA GLN A 42 -5.97 -0.66 -2.13
C GLN A 42 -6.21 -1.97 -1.38
N GLU A 43 -6.89 -2.95 -1.99
CA GLU A 43 -7.09 -4.27 -1.40
C GLU A 43 -5.76 -4.99 -1.16
N ILE A 44 -4.86 -5.02 -2.16
CA ILE A 44 -3.50 -5.59 -2.02
C ILE A 44 -2.78 -4.99 -0.82
N ARG A 45 -2.80 -3.65 -0.71
CA ARG A 45 -2.19 -2.94 0.41
C ARG A 45 -2.82 -3.33 1.76
N ARG A 46 -4.16 -3.37 1.83
CA ARG A 46 -4.90 -3.73 3.06
C ARG A 46 -4.61 -5.17 3.47
N THR A 47 -4.57 -6.10 2.52
CA THR A 47 -4.23 -7.52 2.76
C THR A 47 -2.81 -7.64 3.27
N ALA A 48 -1.84 -6.98 2.63
CA ALA A 48 -0.46 -6.98 3.11
C ALA A 48 -0.33 -6.43 4.53
N GLN A 49 -1.07 -5.36 4.86
CA GLN A 49 -1.12 -4.82 6.22
C GLN A 49 -1.73 -5.80 7.23
N ALA A 50 -2.84 -6.45 6.87
CA ALA A 50 -3.52 -7.42 7.73
C ALA A 50 -2.65 -8.65 8.01
N GLU A 51 -1.89 -9.09 7.01
CA GLU A 51 -0.97 -10.22 7.08
C GLU A 51 0.41 -9.87 7.67
N GLN A 52 0.65 -8.61 8.01
CA GLN A 52 1.97 -8.10 8.45
C GLN A 52 3.08 -8.36 7.42
N SER A 53 2.71 -8.41 6.15
CA SER A 53 3.60 -8.57 5.01
C SER A 53 4.20 -7.24 4.59
N VAL A 54 5.30 -7.29 3.84
CA VAL A 54 5.99 -6.10 3.33
C VAL A 54 5.20 -5.51 2.16
N TRP A 55 4.81 -4.24 2.27
CA TRP A 55 4.27 -3.45 1.16
C TRP A 55 4.73 -1.99 1.28
N PRO A 56 5.19 -1.32 0.20
CA PRO A 56 5.32 -1.81 -1.18
C PRO A 56 6.28 -3.01 -1.34
N PHE A 57 6.08 -3.81 -2.37
CA PHE A 57 6.88 -5.00 -2.64
C PHE A 57 8.31 -4.64 -3.05
N ARG A 58 9.25 -5.56 -2.82
CA ARG A 58 10.68 -5.34 -3.12
C ARG A 58 10.93 -5.39 -4.62
N VAL A 59 11.64 -4.38 -5.12
CA VAL A 59 12.18 -4.37 -6.49
C VAL A 59 13.66 -4.82 -6.46
N PRO A 60 14.13 -5.63 -7.43
CA PRO A 60 15.53 -6.04 -7.50
C PRO A 60 16.51 -4.85 -7.47
N VAL A 61 17.62 -5.01 -6.75
CA VAL A 61 18.57 -3.91 -6.51
C VAL A 61 19.29 -3.47 -7.79
N GLU A 62 19.47 -4.39 -8.73
CA GLU A 62 20.03 -4.16 -10.06
C GLU A 62 19.13 -3.22 -10.86
N THR A 63 17.81 -3.45 -10.81
CA THR A 63 16.79 -2.59 -11.43
C THR A 63 16.80 -1.20 -10.81
N LEU A 64 16.82 -1.12 -9.48
CA LEU A 64 16.89 0.16 -8.75
C LEU A 64 18.18 0.92 -9.06
N ARG A 65 19.31 0.24 -9.22
CA ARG A 65 20.58 0.84 -9.60
C ARG A 65 20.55 1.41 -11.03
N ALA A 66 19.87 0.74 -11.96
CA ALA A 66 19.73 1.20 -13.33
C ALA A 66 18.79 2.42 -13.46
N ILE A 67 17.75 2.51 -12.61
CA ILE A 67 16.82 3.65 -12.56
C ILE A 67 17.40 4.83 -11.77
N GLY A 68 18.10 4.52 -10.68
CA GLY A 68 18.48 5.45 -9.61
C GLY A 68 17.49 5.43 -8.45
N PHE A 69 17.97 5.11 -7.25
CA PHE A 69 17.15 4.97 -6.04
C PHE A 69 16.28 6.20 -5.75
N ALA A 70 16.87 7.40 -5.76
CA ALA A 70 16.13 8.63 -5.48
C ALA A 70 15.03 8.91 -6.52
N ARG A 71 15.28 8.56 -7.79
CA ARG A 71 14.29 8.70 -8.87
C ARG A 71 13.13 7.72 -8.66
N PHE A 72 13.43 6.47 -8.34
CA PHE A 72 12.43 5.46 -8.04
C PHE A 72 11.59 5.85 -6.81
N ASP A 73 12.23 6.26 -5.70
CA ASP A 73 11.53 6.64 -4.47
C ASP A 73 10.60 7.84 -4.69
N ALA A 74 11.06 8.86 -5.43
CA ALA A 74 10.24 10.02 -5.77
C ALA A 74 9.03 9.63 -6.63
N ALA A 75 9.23 8.80 -7.65
CA ALA A 75 8.16 8.32 -8.52
C ALA A 75 7.18 7.40 -7.78
N LEU A 76 7.66 6.52 -6.89
CA LEU A 76 6.83 5.64 -6.09
C LEU A 76 5.98 6.43 -5.09
N ALA A 77 6.56 7.45 -4.46
CA ALA A 77 5.82 8.35 -3.59
C ALA A 77 4.72 9.09 -4.36
N ASP A 78 5.00 9.54 -5.59
CA ASP A 78 4.02 10.22 -6.43
C ASP A 78 2.91 9.30 -6.93
N ALA A 79 3.26 8.13 -7.44
CA ALA A 79 2.31 7.09 -7.85
C ALA A 79 1.38 6.69 -6.70
N ARG A 80 1.91 6.56 -5.48
CA ARG A 80 1.07 6.28 -4.31
C ARG A 80 0.12 7.40 -3.99
N ARG A 81 0.52 8.67 -4.13
CA ARG A 81 -0.39 9.81 -3.92
C ARG A 81 -1.48 9.85 -5.00
N SER A 82 -1.11 9.73 -6.26
CA SER A 82 -2.07 9.80 -7.38
C SER A 82 -3.09 8.66 -7.36
N LEU A 83 -2.68 7.46 -6.91
CA LEU A 83 -3.54 6.28 -6.78
C LEU A 83 -4.28 6.21 -5.43
N GLY A 84 -4.11 7.18 -4.53
CA GLY A 84 -4.76 7.21 -3.21
C GLY A 84 -4.27 6.13 -2.23
N LEU A 85 -3.01 5.69 -2.38
CA LEU A 85 -2.34 4.65 -1.59
C LEU A 85 -1.42 5.21 -0.49
N ASP A 86 -1.48 6.52 -0.24
CA ASP A 86 -0.66 7.25 0.73
C ASP A 86 -1.37 7.47 2.08
N GLY A 87 -2.70 7.34 2.13
CA GLY A 87 -3.48 7.52 3.36
C GLY A 87 -3.08 6.54 4.47
N LEU A 88 -2.96 7.04 5.70
CA LEU A 88 -2.87 6.21 6.91
C LEU A 88 -4.19 5.46 7.08
N VAL A 89 -4.24 4.18 6.73
CA VAL A 89 -5.31 3.30 7.23
C VAL A 89 -5.00 3.13 8.72
N PRO A 90 -5.89 3.55 9.65
CA PRO A 90 -5.69 3.32 11.07
C PRO A 90 -5.38 1.85 11.25
N ALA A 91 -4.21 1.53 11.84
CA ALA A 91 -3.93 0.16 12.23
C ALA A 91 -5.12 -0.31 13.07
N THR A 92 -5.78 -1.40 12.66
CA THR A 92 -6.88 -1.98 13.43
C THR A 92 -6.38 -2.10 14.87
N PRO A 93 -7.00 -1.41 15.85
CA PRO A 93 -6.53 -1.47 17.22
C PRO A 93 -6.48 -2.94 17.63
N ALA A 94 -5.35 -3.36 18.20
CA ALA A 94 -5.18 -4.72 18.66
C ALA A 94 -6.39 -5.10 19.53
N GLN A 95 -7.24 -6.01 19.05
CA GLN A 95 -8.34 -6.56 19.84
C GLN A 95 -7.73 -7.50 20.87
N ARG A 96 -7.12 -6.94 21.92
CA ARG A 96 -6.86 -7.72 23.13
C ARG A 96 -8.18 -7.83 23.88
N PRO A 97 -8.53 -9.02 24.41
CA PRO A 97 -9.61 -9.09 25.37
C PRO A 97 -9.33 -8.12 26.52
N LEU A 98 -10.35 -7.36 26.93
CA LEU A 98 -10.27 -6.45 28.06
C LEU A 98 -9.71 -7.19 29.27
N ASN A 99 -8.74 -6.60 29.97
CA ASN A 99 -8.28 -7.16 31.23
C ASN A 99 -9.38 -7.08 32.31
N ARG A 100 -9.19 -7.76 33.44
CA ARG A 100 -10.22 -7.84 34.50
C ARG A 100 -10.65 -6.46 35.02
N ASP A 101 -9.74 -5.49 35.07
CA ASP A 101 -10.04 -4.15 35.56
C ASP A 101 -10.80 -3.31 34.52
N GLU A 102 -10.47 -3.46 33.24
CA GLU A 102 -11.20 -2.86 32.11
C GLU A 102 -12.61 -3.44 31.96
N GLN A 103 -12.79 -4.74 32.20
CA GLN A 103 -14.11 -5.38 32.24
C GLN A 103 -14.96 -4.84 33.40
N ARG A 104 -14.37 -4.63 34.58
CA ARG A 104 -15.06 -4.03 35.73
C ARG A 104 -15.48 -2.60 35.40
N LEU A 105 -14.60 -1.80 34.81
CA LEU A 105 -14.89 -0.42 34.44
C LEU A 105 -16.00 -0.32 33.37
N ALA A 106 -16.03 -1.25 32.41
CA ALA A 106 -17.09 -1.31 31.40
C ALA A 106 -18.45 -1.75 31.97
N ALA A 107 -18.44 -2.64 32.96
CA ALA A 107 -19.63 -3.09 33.68
C ALA A 107 -20.17 -2.04 34.66
N ASP A 108 -19.30 -1.17 35.18
CA ASP A 108 -19.63 -0.10 36.14
C ASP A 108 -20.12 1.17 35.42
N ARG A 109 -20.95 1.01 34.37
CA ARG A 109 -21.50 2.12 33.58
C ARG A 109 -22.64 2.76 34.38
N PRO A 110 -22.49 4.01 34.87
CA PRO A 110 -23.52 4.61 35.72
C PRO A 110 -24.78 4.98 34.90
N PRO A 111 -25.98 4.89 35.51
CA PRO A 111 -27.27 4.86 34.82
C PRO A 111 -27.77 6.19 34.20
N HIS A 112 -26.94 7.24 34.13
CA HIS A 112 -27.40 8.60 33.84
C HIS A 112 -27.06 9.13 32.43
N TRP A 113 -26.98 8.26 31.42
CA TRP A 113 -26.98 8.68 30.01
C TRP A 113 -28.21 8.11 29.30
N GLY A 114 -29.36 8.68 29.65
CA GLY A 114 -30.57 8.72 28.82
C GLY A 114 -30.75 10.12 28.26
#